data_AF-A0A952W5P9-F1
#
_entry.id   AF-A0A952W5P9-F1
#
_cell.length_a   1.000
_cell.length_b   1.000
_cell.length_c   1.000
_cell.angle_alpha   90.00
_cell.angle_beta   90.00
_cell.angle_gamma   90.00
#
_symmetry.space_group_name_H-M   'P 1'
#
loop_
_entity.id
_entity.type
_entity.pdbx_description
1 polymer ?
#
loop_
_entity_poly.entity_id
_entity_poly.type
_entity_poly.pdbx_seq_one_letter_code
_entity_poly.pdbx_strand_id
1 'polypeptide(L)'
;MGKAAMIVGLLQFELLLHDAESLKDKRRVVRSLKDRLHREHMVSVAEVGSADAIGSAVLAVALVGNDGRHIGSVLDAISAKVRGQLDAEVGAMRRQLIHGSQIADLDPADEPDRASIDEEMRRHSLHDAAEEGHA
;
A
#
# COMPACT_ATOMS: atom_id res chain seq x y z
N MET A 1 21.73 -17.96 -5.87
CA MET A 1 20.96 -16.78 -6.28
C MET A 1 19.74 -16.66 -5.39
N GLY A 2 19.38 -15.44 -4.98
CA GLY A 2 18.22 -15.18 -4.12
C GLY A 2 17.03 -14.76 -4.98
N LYS A 3 15.99 -15.57 -4.93
CA LYS A 3 14.69 -15.33 -5.56
C LYS A 3 14.09 -13.99 -5.13
N ALA A 4 13.40 -13.29 -6.02
CA ALA A 4 12.77 -12.01 -5.71
C ALA A 4 11.54 -12.24 -4.78
N ALA A 5 11.73 -12.10 -3.48
CA ALA A 5 10.66 -12.30 -2.50
C ALA A 5 9.73 -11.07 -2.48
N MET A 6 8.54 -11.18 -3.07
CA MET A 6 7.50 -10.15 -2.96
C MET A 6 6.81 -10.25 -1.59
N ILE A 7 6.56 -9.12 -0.95
CA ILE A 7 5.80 -9.02 0.30
C ILE A 7 4.76 -7.91 0.15
N VAL A 8 3.52 -8.21 0.51
CA VAL A 8 2.41 -7.24 0.59
C VAL A 8 2.12 -6.97 2.06
N GLY A 9 2.25 -5.70 2.47
CA GLY A 9 1.80 -5.23 3.76
C GLY A 9 0.38 -4.68 3.68
N LEU A 10 -0.46 -5.07 4.63
CA LEU A 10 -1.83 -4.59 4.77
C LEU A 10 -2.06 -4.03 6.17
N LEU A 11 -2.74 -2.89 6.23
CA LEU A 11 -3.24 -2.31 7.47
C LEU A 11 -4.68 -1.83 7.27
N GLN A 12 -5.60 -2.40 8.02
CA GLN A 12 -6.99 -1.94 8.07
C GLN A 12 -7.27 -1.32 9.43
N PHE A 13 -7.97 -0.20 9.46
CA PHE A 13 -8.36 0.44 10.71
C PHE A 13 -9.71 1.15 10.61
N GLU A 14 -10.38 1.22 11.75
CA GLU A 14 -11.64 1.94 11.93
C GLU A 14 -11.36 3.36 12.42
N LEU A 15 -12.19 4.30 11.97
CA LEU A 15 -12.20 5.69 12.42
C LEU A 15 -13.59 6.04 12.92
N LEU A 16 -13.67 6.65 14.10
CA LEU A 16 -14.84 7.39 14.57
C LEU A 16 -14.57 8.88 14.33
N LEU A 17 -15.30 9.48 13.40
CA LEU A 17 -15.07 10.87 12.99
C LEU A 17 -15.73 11.82 13.97
N HIS A 18 -14.96 12.80 14.44
CA HIS A 18 -15.48 13.86 15.29
C HIS A 18 -16.16 14.91 14.40
N ASP A 19 -17.30 15.44 14.86
CA ASP A 19 -18.00 16.59 14.26
C ASP A 19 -18.43 16.44 12.79
N ALA A 20 -18.51 15.22 12.26
CA ALA A 20 -19.07 14.98 10.93
C ALA A 20 -20.61 15.10 10.99
N GLU A 21 -21.16 16.13 10.35
CA GLU A 21 -22.62 16.36 10.29
C GLU A 21 -23.24 15.93 8.94
N SER A 22 -22.40 15.64 7.94
CA SER A 22 -22.85 15.21 6.62
C SER A 22 -21.88 14.23 5.96
N LEU A 23 -22.35 13.49 4.95
CA LEU A 23 -21.49 12.64 4.11
C LEU A 23 -20.40 13.44 3.40
N LYS A 24 -20.63 14.73 3.13
CA LYS A 24 -19.63 15.61 2.51
C LYS A 24 -18.49 15.91 3.49
N ASP A 25 -18.80 16.18 4.75
CA ASP A 25 -17.80 16.46 5.78
C ASP A 25 -16.94 15.24 6.05
N LYS A 26 -17.60 14.08 6.20
CA LYS A 26 -16.90 12.78 6.24
C LYS A 26 -15.95 12.60 5.05
N ARG A 27 -16.45 12.77 3.82
CA ARG A 27 -15.63 12.60 2.60
C ARG A 27 -14.43 13.54 2.58
N ARG A 28 -14.57 14.76 3.12
CA ARG A 28 -13.46 15.72 3.26
C ARG A 28 -12.39 15.21 4.23
N VAL A 29 -12.78 14.76 5.43
CA VAL A 29 -11.84 14.23 6.43
C VAL A 29 -11.14 12.97 5.91
N VAL A 30 -11.91 12.00 5.42
CA VAL A 30 -11.38 10.75 4.85
C VAL A 30 -10.43 11.01 3.70
N ARG A 31 -10.80 11.89 2.75
CA ARG A 31 -9.93 12.23 1.62
C ARG A 31 -8.63 12.91 2.08
N SER A 32 -8.70 13.83 3.03
CA SER A 32 -7.50 14.50 3.56
C SER A 32 -6.53 13.49 4.18
N LEU A 33 -7.04 12.53 4.96
CA LEU A 33 -6.20 11.48 5.55
C LEU A 33 -5.61 10.58 4.47
N LYS A 34 -6.43 10.09 3.52
CA LYS A 34 -5.96 9.26 2.41
C LYS A 34 -4.85 9.93 1.61
N ASP A 35 -5.08 11.17 1.17
CA ASP A 35 -4.11 11.93 0.37
C ASP A 35 -2.79 12.13 1.12
N ARG A 36 -2.85 12.35 2.44
CA ARG A 36 -1.67 12.49 3.31
C ARG A 36 -0.90 11.19 3.46
N LEU A 37 -1.59 10.09 3.79
CA LEU A 37 -0.94 8.78 3.93
C LEU A 37 -0.29 8.33 2.63
N HIS A 38 -0.97 8.52 1.50
CA HIS A 38 -0.43 8.20 0.18
C HIS A 38 0.85 8.99 -0.12
N ARG A 39 0.82 10.31 0.07
CA ARG A 39 1.97 11.18 -0.25
C ARG A 39 3.18 10.94 0.65
N GLU A 40 2.95 10.73 1.94
CA GLU A 40 4.04 10.64 2.93
C GLU A 40 4.66 9.24 3.01
N HIS A 41 3.91 8.20 2.66
CA HIS A 41 4.36 6.81 2.82
C HIS A 41 4.40 6.00 1.51
N MET A 42 4.01 6.60 0.37
CA MET A 42 3.95 5.94 -0.94
C MET A 42 3.09 4.66 -0.93
N VAL A 43 1.99 4.69 -0.17
CA VAL A 43 1.09 3.54 0.01
C VAL A 43 -0.21 3.73 -0.77
N SER A 44 -0.83 2.63 -1.20
CA SER A 44 -2.22 2.66 -1.65
C SER A 44 -3.15 2.73 -0.44
N VAL A 45 -4.21 3.53 -0.52
CA VAL A 45 -5.17 3.68 0.57
C VAL A 45 -6.59 3.86 0.04
N ALA A 46 -7.56 3.18 0.66
CA ALA A 46 -8.97 3.20 0.26
C ALA A 46 -9.89 3.23 1.49
N GLU A 47 -11.09 3.78 1.30
CA GLU A 47 -12.20 3.52 2.21
C GLU A 47 -12.87 2.23 1.76
N VAL A 48 -12.93 1.24 2.64
CA VAL A 48 -13.37 -0.13 2.34
C VAL A 48 -14.62 -0.54 3.11
N GLY A 49 -15.15 0.35 3.96
CA GLY A 49 -16.35 0.08 4.73
C GLY A 49 -16.92 1.32 5.42
N SER A 50 -18.17 1.20 5.85
CA SER A 50 -18.95 2.26 6.50
C SER A 50 -19.23 3.51 5.66
N ALA A 51 -19.14 3.43 4.32
CA ALA A 51 -19.24 4.59 3.41
C ALA A 51 -20.46 5.50 3.66
N ASP A 52 -21.62 4.91 3.97
CA ASP A 52 -22.89 5.62 4.20
C ASP A 52 -23.12 6.06 5.66
N ALA A 53 -22.22 5.69 6.58
CA ALA A 53 -22.26 6.18 7.96
C ALA A 53 -21.44 7.46 8.09
N ILE A 54 -22.07 8.54 8.57
CA ILE A 54 -21.43 9.87 8.68
C ILE A 54 -20.32 9.88 9.73
N GLY A 55 -20.56 9.26 10.89
CA GLY A 55 -19.63 9.29 12.03
C GLY A 55 -18.54 8.23 12.02
N SER A 56 -18.43 7.40 10.96
CA SER A 56 -17.41 6.34 10.92
C SER A 56 -16.91 6.02 9.52
N ALA A 57 -15.70 5.48 9.45
CA ALA A 57 -15.08 4.98 8.23
C ALA A 57 -14.21 3.76 8.53
N VAL A 58 -14.09 2.85 7.57
CA VAL A 58 -13.07 1.79 7.59
C VAL A 58 -12.11 2.05 6.46
N LEU A 59 -10.84 2.29 6.79
CA LEU A 59 -9.78 2.47 5.80
C LEU A 59 -8.89 1.24 5.71
N ALA A 60 -8.41 0.96 4.51
CA ALA A 60 -7.37 -0.03 4.26
C ALA A 60 -6.19 0.63 3.55
N VAL A 61 -4.99 0.21 3.94
CA VAL A 61 -3.71 0.60 3.37
C VAL A 61 -3.02 -0.65 2.83
N ALA A 62 -2.42 -0.53 1.66
CA ALA A 62 -1.58 -1.56 1.06
C ALA A 62 -0.23 -0.98 0.59
N LEU A 63 0.84 -1.74 0.81
CA LEU A 63 2.17 -1.48 0.25
C LEU A 63 2.82 -2.79 -0.18
N VAL A 64 3.68 -2.73 -1.19
CA VAL A 64 4.42 -3.87 -1.72
C VAL A 64 5.91 -3.57 -1.64
N GLY A 65 6.71 -4.56 -1.32
CA GLY A 65 8.16 -4.45 -1.32
C GLY A 65 8.83 -5.81 -1.19
N ASN A 66 10.14 -5.82 -1.03
CA ASN A 66 10.96 -7.03 -0.91
C ASN A 66 11.63 -7.18 0.46
N ASP A 67 11.45 -6.21 1.36
CA ASP A 67 11.96 -6.26 2.73
C ASP A 67 10.81 -6.11 3.73
N GLY A 68 10.50 -7.20 4.43
CA GLY A 68 9.44 -7.24 5.45
C GLY A 68 9.72 -6.31 6.63
N ARG A 69 10.99 -6.00 6.94
CA ARG A 69 11.33 -5.03 7.99
C ARG A 69 10.99 -3.61 7.58
N HIS A 70 11.37 -3.23 6.35
CA HIS A 70 10.98 -1.92 5.80
C HIS A 70 9.45 -1.77 5.75
N ILE A 71 8.76 -2.77 5.19
CA ILE A 71 7.28 -2.76 5.13
C ILE A 71 6.67 -2.63 6.53
N GLY A 72 7.17 -3.42 7.49
CA GLY A 72 6.71 -3.35 8.87
C GLY A 72 6.90 -1.97 9.49
N SER A 73 8.07 -1.37 9.30
CA SER A 73 8.38 -0.02 9.79
C SER A 73 7.46 1.05 9.17
N VAL A 74 7.12 0.94 7.89
CA VAL A 74 6.18 1.86 7.24
C VAL A 74 4.78 1.70 7.83
N LEU A 75 4.32 0.45 8.03
CA LEU A 75 3.02 0.19 8.67
C LEU A 75 2.97 0.74 10.10
N ASP A 76 4.04 0.57 10.88
CA ASP A 76 4.10 1.08 12.25
C ASP A 76 4.08 2.62 12.28
N ALA A 77 4.77 3.28 11.34
CA ALA A 77 4.72 4.73 11.19
C ALA A 77 3.32 5.23 10.83
N ILE A 78 2.60 4.53 9.94
CA ILE A 78 1.21 4.84 9.59
C ILE A 78 0.29 4.63 10.79
N SER A 79 0.43 3.51 11.51
CA SER A 79 -0.35 3.24 12.72
C SER A 79 -0.17 4.33 13.78
N ALA A 80 1.06 4.78 14.02
CA ALA A 80 1.34 5.87 14.96
C ALA A 80 0.71 7.19 14.50
N LYS A 81 0.83 7.52 13.20
CA LYS A 81 0.27 8.74 12.62
C LYS A 81 -1.25 8.79 12.71
N VAL A 82 -1.92 7.69 12.36
CA VAL A 82 -3.37 7.56 12.42
C VAL A 82 -3.86 7.71 13.86
N ARG A 83 -3.17 7.11 14.84
CA ARG A 83 -3.49 7.29 16.27
C ARG A 83 -3.28 8.70 16.80
N GLY A 84 -2.42 9.50 16.15
CA GLY A 84 -2.18 10.89 16.50
C GLY A 84 -3.14 11.88 15.84
N GLN A 85 -4.14 11.42 15.09
CA GLN A 85 -5.10 12.28 14.42
C GLN A 85 -6.11 12.87 15.41
N LEU A 86 -6.39 14.17 15.28
CA LEU A 86 -7.29 14.89 16.19
C LEU A 86 -8.76 14.85 15.72
N ASP A 87 -9.00 14.75 14.42
CA ASP A 87 -10.34 14.79 13.82
C ASP A 87 -11.08 13.43 13.90
N ALA A 88 -10.43 12.40 14.45
CA ALA A 88 -11.00 11.07 14.53
C ALA A 88 -10.36 10.23 15.65
N GLU A 89 -11.17 9.43 16.32
CA GLU A 89 -10.70 8.37 17.21
C GLU A 89 -10.47 7.07 16.41
N VAL A 90 -9.41 6.34 16.73
CA VAL A 90 -9.03 5.10 16.04
C VAL A 90 -9.62 3.91 16.77
N GLY A 91 -10.46 3.14 16.07
CA GLY A 91 -11.03 1.90 16.56
C GLY A 91 -10.11 0.69 16.37
N ALA A 92 -10.69 -0.44 16.00
CA ALA A 92 -9.92 -1.66 15.76
C ALA A 92 -8.93 -1.46 14.61
N MET A 93 -7.73 -2.04 14.77
CA MET A 93 -6.66 -1.98 13.78
C MET A 93 -6.08 -3.38 13.58
N ARG A 94 -6.02 -3.82 12.32
CA ARG A 94 -5.52 -5.15 11.94
C ARG A 94 -4.42 -5.01 10.90
N ARG A 95 -3.29 -5.64 11.19
CA ARG A 95 -2.11 -5.71 10.30
C ARG A 95 -1.93 -7.12 9.77
N GLN A 96 -1.52 -7.23 8.51
CA GLN A 96 -1.10 -8.49 7.89
C GLN A 96 0.12 -8.26 7.01
N LEU A 97 1.03 -9.24 6.98
CA LEU A 97 2.10 -9.33 5.98
C LEU A 97 1.85 -10.62 5.20
N ILE A 98 1.79 -10.51 3.88
CA ILE A 98 1.56 -11.63 2.98
C ILE A 98 2.81 -11.77 2.11
N HIS A 99 3.50 -12.89 2.20
CA HIS A 99 4.59 -13.24 1.30
C HIS A 99 4.01 -13.71 -0.04
N GLY A 100 4.71 -13.46 -1.14
CA GLY A 100 4.28 -13.86 -2.50
C GLY A 100 3.91 -15.33 -2.59
N SER A 101 4.66 -16.20 -1.91
CA SER A 101 4.39 -17.63 -1.77
C SER A 101 3.03 -18.00 -1.15
N GLN A 102 2.35 -17.05 -0.52
CA GLN A 102 1.05 -17.23 0.13
C GLN A 102 -0.12 -16.72 -0.74
N ILE A 103 0.17 -16.05 -1.86
CA ILE A 103 -0.84 -15.57 -2.79
C ILE A 103 -1.11 -16.69 -3.79
N ALA A 104 -2.34 -17.20 -3.79
CA ALA A 104 -2.76 -18.24 -4.71
C ALA A 104 -2.50 -17.80 -6.17
N ASP A 105 -2.13 -18.76 -7.02
CA ASP A 105 -1.77 -18.58 -8.44
C ASP A 105 -0.44 -17.85 -8.70
N LEU A 106 0.31 -17.45 -7.66
CA LEU A 106 1.74 -17.16 -7.76
C LEU A 106 2.50 -18.39 -7.30
N ASP A 107 2.75 -19.35 -8.21
CA ASP A 107 3.63 -20.47 -7.89
C ASP A 107 5.00 -19.90 -7.51
N PRO A 108 5.57 -20.26 -6.35
CA PRO A 108 6.96 -19.94 -6.07
C PRO A 108 7.87 -20.28 -7.26
N ALA A 109 7.68 -21.38 -7.98
CA ALA A 109 8.50 -21.68 -9.16
C ALA A 109 8.46 -20.59 -10.25
N ASP A 110 7.39 -19.80 -10.32
CA ASP A 110 7.20 -18.71 -11.28
C ASP A 110 7.79 -17.38 -10.82
N GLU A 111 8.28 -17.24 -9.58
CA GLU A 111 8.95 -15.98 -9.21
C GLU A 111 10.22 -15.82 -10.05
N PRO A 112 10.34 -14.73 -10.81
CA PRO A 112 11.46 -14.56 -11.72
C PRO A 112 12.78 -14.45 -10.93
N ASP A 113 13.81 -15.18 -11.37
CA ASP A 113 15.15 -15.02 -10.80
C ASP A 113 15.72 -13.68 -11.23
N ARG A 114 16.33 -12.97 -10.29
CA ARG A 114 16.87 -11.60 -10.49
C ARG A 114 17.85 -11.54 -11.65
N ALA A 115 18.70 -12.55 -11.80
CA ALA A 115 19.66 -12.61 -12.92
C ALA A 115 18.96 -12.75 -14.28
N SER A 116 17.85 -13.49 -14.35
CA SER A 116 17.03 -13.63 -15.56
C SER A 116 16.38 -12.30 -15.93
N ILE A 117 15.81 -11.59 -14.94
CA ILE A 117 15.22 -10.26 -15.14
C ILE A 117 16.29 -9.28 -15.63
N ASP A 118 17.44 -9.22 -14.95
CA ASP A 118 18.51 -8.28 -15.29
C ASP A 118 19.05 -8.52 -16.72
N GLU A 119 19.11 -9.78 -17.16
CA GLU A 119 19.51 -10.15 -18.52
C GLU A 119 18.47 -9.75 -19.56
N GLU A 120 17.19 -10.01 -19.28
CA GLU A 120 16.09 -9.65 -20.17
C GLU A 120 15.92 -8.13 -20.31
N MET A 121 16.03 -7.40 -19.20
CA MET A 121 15.99 -5.93 -19.19
C MET A 121 17.17 -5.33 -19.98
N ARG A 122 18.39 -5.87 -19.83
CA ARG A 122 19.54 -5.45 -20.65
C ARG A 122 19.31 -5.74 -22.13
N ARG A 123 18.71 -6.87 -22.49
CA ARG A 123 18.34 -7.19 -23.87
C ARG A 123 17.35 -6.17 -24.46
N HIS A 124 16.30 -5.79 -23.73
CA HIS A 124 15.35 -4.78 -24.20
C HIS A 124 15.96 -3.37 -24.29
N SER A 125 16.72 -2.92 -23.29
CA SER A 125 17.35 -1.58 -23.34
C SER A 125 18.38 -1.42 -24.46
N LEU A 126 19.08 -2.49 -24.85
CA LEU A 126 19.99 -2.47 -26.01
C LEU A 126 19.25 -2.46 -27.35
N HIS A 127 18.04 -3.04 -27.42
CA HIS A 127 17.20 -3.01 -28.61
C HIS A 127 16.61 -1.62 -28.82
N ASP A 128 16.08 -0.97 -27.78
CA ASP A 128 15.53 0.40 -27.86
C ASP A 128 16.60 1.42 -28.29
N ALA A 129 17.82 1.31 -27.75
CA ALA A 129 18.94 2.18 -28.11
C ALA A 129 19.42 2.01 -29.57
N ALA A 130 19.17 0.84 -30.19
CA ALA A 130 19.50 0.60 -31.59
C ALA A 130 18.44 1.17 -32.56
N GLU A 131 17.18 1.31 -32.10
CA GLU A 131 16.07 1.88 -32.88
C GLU A 131 16.04 3.42 -32.81
N GLU A 132 16.44 4.04 -31.69
CA GLU A 132 16.51 5.52 -31.56
C GLU A 132 17.71 6.16 -32.29
N GLY A 133 18.70 5.38 -32.74
CA GLY A 133 19.89 5.86 -33.45
C GLY A 133 19.72 6.16 -34.95
N HIS A 134 18.48 6.17 -35.47
CA HIS A 134 18.18 6.38 -36.90
C HIS A 134 17.37 7.64 -37.23
N ALA A 135 17.27 8.61 -36.31
CA ALA A 135 16.65 9.92 -36.56
C ALA A 135 17.66 11.01 -36.92
#